data_AF-A0AAE4P4W5-F1
#
_entry.id   AF-A0AAE4P4W5-F1
#
_cell.length_a   1.000
_cell.length_b   1.000
_cell.length_c   1.000
_cell.angle_alpha   90.00
_cell.angle_beta   90.00
_cell.angle_gamma   90.00
#
_symmetry.space_group_name_H-M   'P 1'
#
loop_
_entity.id
_entity.type
_entity.pdbx_description
1 polymer ?
#
loop_
_entity_poly.entity_id
_entity_poly.type
_entity_poly.pdbx_seq_one_letter_code
_entity_poly.pdbx_strand_id
1 'polypeptide(L)'
;MNPLFKKTRRKCLDWIVHHPKKFFTYSMIFLSVSFVGSLIQGIFFPLGTVFKIKPPTLYSKSQMPQNPNVNNEKEMKKIVEELKILKVKRDGEQLQKQDSLRIEYLFNQYQQLKNDR
;
A
#
# COMPACT_ATOMS: atom_id res chain seq x y z
N MET A 1 -39.63 -1.79 19.21
CA MET A 1 -40.02 -1.00 18.02
C MET A 1 -40.75 0.26 18.46
N ASN A 2 -40.24 1.43 18.11
CA ASN A 2 -40.77 2.69 18.64
C ASN A 2 -42.20 2.96 18.14
N PRO A 3 -43.15 3.35 19.02
CA PRO A 3 -44.55 3.56 18.64
C PRO A 3 -44.73 4.69 17.61
N LEU A 4 -43.83 5.68 17.63
CA LEU A 4 -43.75 6.75 16.63
C LEU A 4 -43.52 6.23 15.22
N PHE A 5 -42.62 5.25 15.06
CA PHE A 5 -42.29 4.65 13.76
C PHE A 5 -43.47 3.88 13.17
N LYS A 6 -44.27 3.23 14.02
CA LYS A 6 -45.48 2.50 13.59
C LYS A 6 -46.56 3.46 13.09
N LYS A 7 -46.72 4.62 13.75
CA LYS A 7 -47.69 5.65 13.36
C LYS A 7 -47.29 6.37 12.07
N THR A 8 -46.01 6.72 11.91
CA THR A 8 -45.51 7.37 10.69
C THR A 8 -45.56 6.43 9.48
N ARG A 9 -45.21 5.14 9.66
CA ARG A 9 -45.34 4.14 8.58
C ARG A 9 -46.79 4.00 8.11
N ARG A 10 -47.77 3.92 9.02
CA ARG A 10 -49.19 3.82 8.64
C ARG A 10 -49.66 5.03 7.84
N LYS A 11 -49.34 6.25 8.29
CA LYS A 11 -49.68 7.49 7.57
C LYS A 11 -49.01 7.57 6.18
N CYS A 12 -47.77 7.10 6.07
CA CYS A 12 -47.04 7.05 4.80
C CYS A 12 -47.68 6.05 3.83
N LEU A 13 -48.01 4.85 4.30
CA LEU A 13 -48.71 3.84 3.50
C LEU A 13 -50.07 4.35 3.01
N ASP A 14 -50.84 4.99 3.90
CA ASP A 14 -52.15 5.55 3.58
C ASP A 14 -52.05 6.66 2.52
N TRP A 15 -51.03 7.52 2.63
CA TRP A 15 -50.75 8.55 1.63
C TRP A 15 -50.37 7.99 0.25
N ILE A 16 -49.58 6.90 0.21
CA ILE A 16 -49.19 6.23 -1.04
C ILE A 16 -50.43 5.69 -1.78
N VAL A 17 -51.37 5.10 -1.04
CA VAL A 17 -52.62 4.55 -1.60
C VAL A 17 -53.50 5.66 -2.16
N HIS A 18 -53.60 6.81 -1.47
CA HIS A 18 -54.43 7.93 -1.91
C HIS A 18 -53.81 8.74 -3.07
N HIS A 19 -52.48 8.73 -3.23
CA HIS A 19 -51.78 9.52 -4.25
C HIS A 19 -50.74 8.71 -5.05
N PRO A 20 -51.14 7.65 -5.77
CA PRO A 20 -50.21 6.73 -6.43
C PRO A 20 -49.39 7.39 -7.54
N LYS A 21 -50.00 8.33 -8.30
CA LYS A 21 -49.32 9.06 -9.37
C LYS A 21 -48.16 9.91 -8.85
N LYS A 22 -48.39 10.65 -7.75
CA LYS A 22 -47.36 11.51 -7.14
C LYS A 22 -46.22 10.67 -6.57
N PHE A 23 -46.55 9.56 -5.90
CA PHE A 23 -45.56 8.62 -5.39
C PHE A 23 -44.65 8.10 -6.51
N PHE A 24 -45.23 7.66 -7.64
CA PHE A 24 -44.46 7.18 -8.77
C PHE A 24 -43.56 8.28 -9.37
N THR A 25 -44.07 9.50 -9.51
CA THR A 25 -43.25 10.64 -10.00
C THR A 25 -42.06 10.91 -9.10
N TYR A 26 -42.25 10.98 -7.78
CA TYR A 26 -41.13 11.19 -6.85
C TYR A 26 -40.15 10.02 -6.86
N SER A 27 -40.64 8.78 -6.92
CA SER A 27 -39.80 7.60 -7.03
C SER A 27 -38.98 7.60 -8.33
N MET A 28 -39.56 8.05 -9.44
CA MET A 28 -38.90 8.11 -10.74
C MET A 28 -37.81 9.20 -10.76
N ILE A 29 -38.08 10.36 -10.15
CA ILE A 29 -37.08 11.42 -9.98
C ILE A 29 -35.93 10.94 -9.08
N PHE A 30 -36.24 10.32 -7.94
CA PHE A 30 -35.23 9.78 -7.04
C PHE A 30 -34.34 8.73 -7.73
N LEU A 31 -34.94 7.82 -8.49
CA LEU A 31 -34.22 6.81 -9.25
C LEU A 31 -33.32 7.46 -10.31
N SER A 32 -33.81 8.46 -11.02
CA SER A 32 -33.04 9.19 -12.04
C SER A 32 -31.83 9.92 -11.41
N VAL A 33 -32.03 10.64 -10.31
CA VAL A 33 -30.94 11.32 -9.59
C VAL A 33 -29.93 10.32 -9.02
N SER A 34 -30.40 9.21 -8.44
CA SER A 34 -29.52 8.16 -7.94
C SER A 34 -28.72 7.51 -9.07
N PHE A 35 -29.32 7.32 -10.25
CA PHE A 35 -28.65 6.75 -11.40
C PHE A 35 -27.54 7.66 -11.91
N VAL A 36 -27.82 8.97 -12.05
CA VAL A 36 -26.80 9.97 -12.43
C VAL A 36 -25.69 10.03 -11.38
N GLY A 37 -26.03 9.99 -10.09
CA GLY A 37 -25.05 9.92 -9.00
C GLY A 37 -24.14 8.69 -9.09
N SER A 38 -24.70 7.51 -9.36
CA SER A 38 -23.94 6.27 -9.57
C SER A 38 -23.03 6.33 -10.80
N LEU A 39 -23.45 6.97 -11.89
CA LEU A 39 -22.61 7.18 -13.07
C LEU A 39 -21.43 8.10 -12.76
N ILE A 40 -21.68 9.20 -12.06
CA ILE A 40 -20.61 10.13 -11.64
C ILE A 40 -19.64 9.40 -10.69
N GLN A 41 -20.15 8.63 -9.72
CA GLN A 41 -19.31 7.83 -8.83
C GLN A 41 -18.49 6.79 -9.62
N GLY A 42 -19.07 6.12 -10.62
CA GLY A 42 -18.36 5.16 -11.45
C GLY A 42 -17.26 5.77 -12.33
N ILE A 43 -17.43 7.01 -12.79
CA ILE A 43 -16.45 7.72 -13.63
C ILE A 43 -15.35 8.38 -12.78
N PHE A 44 -15.72 9.07 -11.69
CA PHE A 44 -14.78 9.85 -10.87
C PHE A 44 -14.11 9.04 -9.77
N PHE A 45 -14.76 7.98 -9.28
CA PHE A 45 -14.17 6.95 -8.43
C PHE A 45 -14.05 5.67 -9.27
N PRO A 46 -13.07 5.57 -10.19
CA PRO A 46 -12.62 4.25 -10.57
C PRO A 46 -12.14 3.63 -9.27
N LEU A 47 -12.92 2.73 -8.67
CA LEU A 47 -12.46 1.93 -7.55
C LEU A 47 -11.16 1.31 -8.06
N GLY A 48 -10.03 1.80 -7.55
CA GLY A 48 -8.70 1.26 -7.78
C GLY A 48 -8.55 -0.14 -7.18
N THR A 49 -9.64 -0.91 -7.14
CA THR A 49 -9.67 -2.35 -7.03
C THR A 49 -9.46 -2.94 -8.43
N VAL A 50 -8.44 -2.45 -9.14
CA VAL A 50 -7.64 -3.35 -9.97
C VAL A 50 -7.21 -4.42 -8.97
N PHE A 51 -7.83 -5.60 -9.07
CA PHE A 51 -7.63 -6.75 -8.21
C PHE A 51 -6.24 -6.73 -7.57
N LYS A 52 -6.14 -6.23 -6.33
CA LYS A 52 -4.95 -6.42 -5.49
C LYS A 52 -4.99 -7.85 -4.97
N ILE A 53 -5.07 -8.82 -5.88
CA ILE A 53 -4.64 -10.17 -5.58
C ILE A 53 -3.13 -10.00 -5.46
N LYS A 54 -2.63 -9.77 -4.24
CA LYS A 54 -1.22 -10.03 -3.95
C LYS A 54 -1.07 -11.54 -4.14
N PRO A 55 -0.40 -12.02 -5.20
CA PRO A 55 -0.12 -13.45 -5.26
C PRO A 55 0.67 -13.80 -3.98
N PRO A 56 0.34 -14.90 -3.30
CA PRO A 56 1.13 -15.33 -2.16
C PRO A 56 2.54 -15.60 -2.68
N THR A 57 3.48 -14.77 -2.25
CA THR A 57 4.90 -15.04 -2.47
C THR A 57 5.21 -16.32 -1.71
N LEU A 58 5.22 -17.46 -2.40
CA LEU A 58 5.52 -18.77 -1.81
C LEU A 58 6.92 -18.79 -1.17
N TYR A 59 7.77 -17.82 -1.54
CA TYR A 59 9.00 -17.45 -0.85
C TYR A 59 9.06 -15.93 -0.63
N SER A 60 8.24 -15.39 0.27
CA SER A 60 8.61 -14.14 0.95
C SER A 60 9.72 -14.49 1.92
N LYS A 61 10.97 -14.21 1.55
CA LYS A 61 12.04 -14.09 2.55
C LYS A 61 11.50 -13.14 3.60
N SER A 62 11.36 -13.63 4.82
CA SER A 62 10.76 -12.94 5.96
C SER A 62 11.51 -11.64 6.24
N GLN A 63 11.17 -10.57 5.51
CA GLN A 63 11.33 -9.22 6.01
C GLN A 63 10.21 -9.00 7.02
N MET A 64 10.37 -9.68 8.15
CA MET A 64 9.92 -9.15 9.43
C MET A 64 10.38 -7.69 9.46
N PRO A 65 9.55 -6.73 9.90
CA PRO A 65 9.98 -5.34 10.07
C PRO A 65 10.99 -5.28 11.22
N GLN A 66 12.18 -5.83 11.01
CA GLN A 66 13.35 -5.50 11.78
C GLN A 66 13.72 -4.10 11.34
N ASN A 67 13.74 -3.18 12.30
CA ASN A 67 14.14 -1.79 12.09
C ASN A 67 15.27 -1.73 11.05
N PRO A 68 15.09 -1.01 9.93
CA PRO A 68 16.09 -0.96 8.86
C PRO A 68 17.46 -0.57 9.41
N ASN A 69 17.47 0.25 10.46
CA ASN A 69 18.65 0.65 11.23
C ASN A 69 19.48 -0.54 11.79
N VAL A 70 18.84 -1.55 12.40
CA VAL A 70 19.55 -2.71 12.98
C VAL A 70 20.12 -3.62 11.90
N ASN A 71 19.44 -3.74 10.77
CA ASN A 71 19.93 -4.52 9.63
C ASN A 71 21.08 -3.78 8.92
N ASN A 72 20.95 -2.47 8.73
CA ASN A 72 21.98 -1.63 8.13
C ASN A 72 23.27 -1.64 8.94
N GLU A 73 23.20 -1.61 10.28
CA GLU A 73 24.39 -1.71 11.13
C GLU A 73 25.11 -3.07 11.00
N LYS A 74 24.37 -4.17 10.83
CA LYS A 74 24.97 -5.50 10.62
C LYS A 74 25.64 -5.61 9.27
N GLU A 75 24.98 -5.15 8.20
CA GLU A 75 25.56 -5.12 6.85
C GLU A 75 26.79 -4.20 6.80
N MET A 76 26.73 -3.05 7.47
CA MET A 76 27.85 -2.10 7.56
C MET A 76 29.07 -2.71 8.28
N LYS A 77 28.86 -3.45 9.38
CA LYS A 77 29.95 -4.19 10.07
C LYS A 77 30.59 -5.24 9.16
N LYS A 78 29.78 -5.99 8.41
CA LYS A 78 30.28 -7.00 7.47
C LYS A 78 31.15 -6.40 6.37
N ILE A 79 30.73 -5.26 5.80
CA ILE A 79 31.52 -4.54 4.79
C ILE A 79 32.88 -4.08 5.38
N VAL A 80 32.89 -3.58 6.61
CA VAL A 80 34.14 -3.16 7.29
C VAL A 80 35.08 -4.35 7.54
N GLU A 81 34.55 -5.50 7.92
CA GLU A 81 35.34 -6.72 8.09
C GLU A 81 35.96 -7.18 6.76
N GLU A 82 35.19 -7.20 5.67
CA GLU A 82 35.71 -7.52 4.33
C GLU A 82 36.80 -6.54 3.89
N LEU A 83 36.60 -5.22 4.06
CA LEU A 83 37.60 -4.20 3.75
C LEU A 83 38.87 -4.35 4.60
N LYS A 84 38.76 -4.80 5.85
CA LYS A 84 39.91 -5.06 6.72
C LYS A 84 40.75 -6.23 6.18
N ILE A 85 40.12 -7.29 5.70
CA ILE A 85 40.81 -8.43 5.07
C ILE A 85 41.52 -7.96 3.79
N LEU A 86 40.86 -7.15 2.97
CA LEU A 86 41.46 -6.59 1.76
C LEU A 86 42.63 -5.63 2.07
N LYS A 87 42.57 -4.92 3.20
CA LYS A 87 43.70 -4.12 3.69
C LYS A 87 44.91 -4.99 4.06
N VAL A 88 44.70 -6.10 4.77
CA VAL A 88 45.79 -7.04 5.09
C VAL A 88 46.44 -7.60 3.82
N LYS A 89 45.64 -7.91 2.79
CA LYS A 89 46.18 -8.35 1.48
C LYS A 89 46.99 -7.27 0.77
N ARG A 90 46.60 -6.00 0.89
CA ARG A 90 47.37 -4.85 0.39
C ARG A 90 48.72 -4.75 1.09
N ASP A 91 48.71 -4.85 2.42
CA ASP A 91 49.92 -4.72 3.24
C ASP A 91 50.91 -5.89 2.98
N GLY A 92 50.41 -7.04 2.50
CA GLY A 92 51.20 -8.17 2.03
C GLY A 92 51.52 -8.20 0.53
N GLU A 93 51.32 -7.10 -0.22
CA GLU A 93 51.54 -6.96 -1.67
C GLU A 93 50.81 -7.97 -2.58
N GLN A 94 49.78 -8.66 -2.08
CA GLN A 94 49.03 -9.68 -2.83
C GLN A 94 47.74 -9.15 -3.47
N LEU A 95 47.61 -7.83 -3.60
CA LEU A 95 46.37 -7.21 -4.09
C LEU A 95 46.23 -7.37 -5.60
N GLN A 96 45.14 -8.00 -6.06
CA GLN A 96 44.85 -8.15 -7.48
C GLN A 96 43.93 -7.02 -8.00
N LYS A 97 43.92 -6.78 -9.31
CA LYS A 97 43.02 -5.77 -9.93
C LYS A 97 41.53 -6.04 -9.66
N GLN A 98 41.16 -7.31 -9.48
CA GLN A 98 39.80 -7.72 -9.10
C GLN A 98 39.43 -7.25 -7.69
N ASP A 99 40.40 -7.28 -6.77
CA ASP A 99 40.22 -6.78 -5.41
C ASP A 99 39.98 -5.27 -5.41
N SER A 100 40.61 -4.51 -6.31
CA SER A 100 40.37 -3.06 -6.45
C SER A 100 38.90 -2.74 -6.79
N LEU A 101 38.33 -3.45 -7.77
CA LEU A 101 36.91 -3.30 -8.12
C LEU A 101 36.00 -3.68 -6.96
N ARG A 102 36.38 -4.73 -6.21
CA ARG A 102 35.63 -5.16 -5.03
C ARG A 102 35.68 -4.13 -3.91
N ILE A 103 36.82 -3.49 -3.69
CA ILE A 103 36.99 -2.39 -2.72
C ILE A 103 36.07 -1.21 -3.08
N GLU A 104 36.06 -0.80 -4.35
CA GLU A 104 35.21 0.31 -4.82
C GLU A 104 33.72 0.00 -4.64
N TYR A 105 33.31 -1.21 -5.01
CA TYR A 105 31.93 -1.67 -4.80
C TYR A 105 31.54 -1.65 -3.32
N LEU A 106 32.37 -2.24 -2.45
CA LEU A 106 32.12 -2.29 -1.00
C LEU A 106 32.08 -0.90 -0.38
N PHE A 107 32.95 0.01 -0.85
CA PHE A 107 32.99 1.38 -0.37
C PHE A 107 31.72 2.16 -0.77
N ASN A 108 31.26 2.03 -2.02
CA ASN A 108 30.01 2.66 -2.46
C ASN A 108 28.79 2.12 -1.69
N GLN A 109 28.74 0.81 -1.45
CA GLN A 109 27.67 0.21 -0.64
C GLN A 109 27.67 0.77 0.78
N TYR A 110 28.85 0.93 1.40
CA TYR A 110 28.98 1.55 2.71
C TYR A 110 28.48 3.01 2.72
N GLN A 111 28.81 3.80 1.69
CA GLN A 111 28.36 5.20 1.58
C GLN A 111 26.83 5.30 1.44
N GLN A 112 26.21 4.42 0.66
CA GLN A 112 24.75 4.37 0.53
C GLN A 112 24.08 4.07 1.87
N LEU A 113 24.55 3.03 2.57
CA LEU A 113 24.03 2.66 3.90
C LEU A 113 24.23 3.77 4.95
N LYS A 114 25.26 4.60 4.79
CA LYS A 114 25.54 5.75 5.66
C LYS A 114 24.68 6.97 5.31
N ASN A 115 24.42 7.23 4.03
CA ASN A 115 23.64 8.39 3.57
C ASN A 115 22.13 8.18 3.69
N ASP A 116 21.66 6.93 3.68
CA ASP A 116 20.26 6.57 3.93
C ASP A 116 19.87 6.66 5.42
N ARG A 117 20.78 7.14 6.29
CA ARG A 117 20.60 7.28 7.74
C ARG A 117 20.53 8.75 8.13
#